data_AF-A0A1Q7CWQ3-F1
#
_entry.id   AF-A0A1Q7CWQ3-F1
#
_cell.length_a   1.000
_cell.length_b   1.000
_cell.length_c   1.000
_cell.angle_alpha   90.00
_cell.angle_beta   90.00
_cell.angle_gamma   90.00
#
_symmetry.space_group_name_H-M   'P 1'
#
loop_
_entity.id
_entity.type
_entity.pdbx_description
1 polymer ?
#
loop_
_entity_poly.entity_id
_entity_poly.type
_entity_poly.pdbx_seq_one_letter_code
_entity_poly.pdbx_strand_id
1 'polypeptide(L)'
;MEAHEIPELDPQPRDADGHGYIDFLASKELSVGLAIWPAGATDRQQPHREDEVYYVISGRGAIRVAHEDQQLKAGTLVFVGAGVEHRFHDIEEDLRVLVFWAPPHRHRAP
;
A
#
# COMPACT_ATOMS: atom_id res chain seq x y z
N MET A 1 18.29 15.45 -2.38
CA MET A 1 17.35 15.03 -3.43
C MET A 1 17.46 13.53 -3.50
N GLU A 2 16.34 12.85 -3.32
CA GLU A 2 16.23 11.40 -3.42
C GLU A 2 15.34 11.11 -4.63
N ALA A 3 15.73 10.13 -5.45
CA ALA A 3 15.03 9.76 -6.68
C ALA A 3 15.12 8.25 -6.85
N HIS A 4 14.00 7.63 -7.24
CA HIS A 4 13.87 6.18 -7.38
C HIS A 4 13.09 5.84 -8.64
N GLU A 5 13.57 4.85 -9.38
CA GLU A 5 12.84 4.25 -10.49
C GLU A 5 11.95 3.14 -9.93
N ILE A 6 10.64 3.37 -9.85
CA ILE A 6 9.70 2.42 -9.25
C ILE A 6 9.75 1.01 -9.87
N PRO A 7 9.98 0.83 -11.19
CA PRO A 7 10.16 -0.51 -11.76
C PRO A 7 11.36 -1.29 -11.23
N GLU A 8 12.38 -0.61 -10.69
CA GLU A 8 13.61 -1.25 -10.19
C GLU A 8 13.52 -1.66 -8.72
N LEU A 9 12.48 -1.20 -8.00
CA LEU A 9 12.25 -1.57 -6.60
C LEU A 9 11.63 -2.97 -6.50
N ASP A 10 12.09 -3.78 -5.55
CA ASP A 10 11.42 -5.03 -5.19
C ASP A 10 11.14 -5.03 -3.68
N PRO A 11 9.86 -5.01 -3.25
CA PRO A 11 9.54 -4.97 -1.84
C PRO A 11 9.83 -6.32 -1.19
N GLN A 12 10.96 -6.38 -0.49
CA GLN A 12 11.46 -7.52 0.26
C GLN A 12 11.76 -7.10 1.72
N PRO A 13 11.67 -8.02 2.70
CA PRO A 13 11.24 -9.41 2.57
C PRO A 13 9.74 -9.53 2.31
N ARG A 14 9.33 -10.69 1.79
CA ARG A 14 7.93 -11.06 1.65
C ARG A 14 7.47 -11.90 2.83
N ASP A 15 6.23 -11.74 3.25
CA ASP A 15 5.61 -12.59 4.25
C ASP A 15 5.20 -13.96 3.67
N ALA A 16 4.55 -14.79 4.50
CA ALA A 16 4.14 -16.14 4.10
C ALA A 16 3.12 -16.18 2.94
N ASP A 17 2.38 -15.09 2.72
CA ASP A 17 1.41 -14.94 1.62
C ASP A 17 2.03 -14.20 0.42
N GLY A 18 3.33 -13.92 0.46
CA GLY A 18 4.07 -13.24 -0.59
C GLY A 18 3.87 -11.72 -0.61
N HIS A 19 3.13 -11.17 0.36
CA HIS A 19 2.98 -9.73 0.53
C HIS A 19 4.31 -9.12 0.95
N GLY A 20 4.69 -8.02 0.31
CA GLY A 20 5.93 -7.32 0.60
C GLY A 20 5.69 -5.82 0.69
N TYR A 21 6.44 -5.15 1.56
CA TYR A 21 6.40 -3.71 1.74
C TYR A 21 7.81 -3.17 2.00
N ILE A 22 8.17 -2.06 1.35
CA ILE A 22 9.38 -1.27 1.67
C ILE A 22 9.05 0.21 1.73
N ASP A 23 9.61 0.92 2.71
CA ASP A 23 9.72 2.38 2.66
C ASP A 23 11.00 2.74 1.88
N PHE A 24 10.89 3.66 0.93
CA PHE A 24 12.06 4.11 0.16
C PHE A 24 12.23 5.63 0.16
N LEU A 25 11.25 6.39 0.67
CA LEU A 25 11.36 7.85 0.85
C LEU A 25 10.70 8.27 2.16
N ALA A 26 11.34 9.16 2.92
CA ALA A 26 10.74 9.74 4.13
C ALA A 26 11.21 11.16 4.42
N SER A 27 10.34 11.97 5.01
CA SER A 27 10.64 13.27 5.60
C SER A 27 10.09 13.35 7.04
N LYS A 28 9.99 14.56 7.60
CA LYS A 28 9.29 14.77 8.88
C LYS A 28 7.77 14.73 8.73
N GLU A 29 7.27 14.90 7.51
CA GLU A 29 5.87 15.15 7.18
C GLU A 29 5.21 13.94 6.51
N LEU A 30 5.94 13.17 5.70
CA LEU A 30 5.42 11.98 5.03
C LEU A 30 6.46 10.87 4.85
N SER A 31 5.98 9.65 4.56
CA SER A 31 6.79 8.59 3.94
C SER A 31 6.08 8.02 2.71
N VAL A 32 6.87 7.43 1.82
CA VAL A 32 6.39 6.72 0.65
C VAL A 32 6.99 5.33 0.63
N GLY A 33 6.12 4.35 0.47
CA GLY A 33 6.48 2.95 0.32
C GLY A 33 5.92 2.33 -0.95
N LEU A 34 6.43 1.14 -1.24
CA LEU A 34 5.94 0.28 -2.31
C LEU A 34 5.47 -1.03 -1.68
N ALA A 35 4.24 -1.40 -1.99
CA ALA A 35 3.63 -2.64 -1.54
C ALA A 35 3.31 -3.55 -2.73
N ILE A 36 3.39 -4.87 -2.50
CA ILE A 36 2.83 -5.88 -3.40
C ILE A 36 1.89 -6.78 -2.62
N TRP A 37 0.71 -7.04 -3.16
CA TRP A 37 -0.16 -8.14 -2.73
C TRP A 37 -0.33 -9.12 -3.89
N PRO A 38 0.11 -10.38 -3.74
CA PRO A 38 -0.13 -11.40 -4.75
C PRO A 38 -1.61 -11.70 -4.96
N ALA A 39 -1.96 -12.23 -6.13
CA ALA A 39 -3.30 -12.74 -6.39
C ALA A 39 -3.74 -13.75 -5.32
N GLY A 40 -4.95 -13.56 -4.78
CA GLY A 40 -5.49 -14.38 -3.69
C GLY A 40 -4.91 -14.11 -2.30
N ALA A 41 -3.98 -13.17 -2.15
CA ALA A 41 -3.44 -12.81 -0.83
C ALA A 41 -4.54 -12.23 0.07
N THR A 42 -4.40 -12.48 1.38
CA THR A 42 -5.27 -11.87 2.39
C THR A 42 -4.59 -10.64 2.95
N ASP A 43 -5.19 -9.48 2.74
CA ASP A 43 -4.78 -8.27 3.43
C ASP A 43 -5.13 -8.33 4.92
N ARG A 44 -4.13 -8.09 5.77
CA ARG A 44 -4.21 -8.15 7.23
C ARG A 44 -3.98 -6.80 7.89
N GLN A 45 -4.02 -5.72 7.13
CA GLN A 45 -3.90 -4.38 7.65
C GLN A 45 -4.95 -4.11 8.73
N GLN A 46 -4.57 -3.29 9.70
CA GLN A 46 -5.44 -2.82 10.77
C GLN A 46 -5.55 -1.31 10.71
N PRO A 47 -6.63 -0.72 11.24
CA PRO A 47 -6.74 0.72 11.36
C PRO A 47 -5.50 1.32 12.02
N HIS A 48 -4.94 2.36 11.42
CA HIS A 48 -3.72 3.03 11.86
C HIS A 48 -3.94 4.53 12.05
N ARG A 49 -2.93 5.25 12.57
CA ARG A 49 -3.07 6.64 13.00
C ARG A 49 -2.75 7.66 11.92
N GLU A 50 -2.18 7.19 10.83
CA GLU A 50 -1.76 7.95 9.67
C GLU A 50 -2.92 8.04 8.67
N ASP A 51 -3.00 9.18 7.98
CA ASP A 51 -3.68 9.22 6.69
C ASP A 51 -2.84 8.43 5.67
N GLU A 52 -3.53 7.78 4.75
CA GLU A 52 -2.91 6.92 3.75
C GLU A 52 -3.48 7.16 2.37
N VAL A 53 -2.60 7.19 1.37
CA VAL A 53 -3.00 7.22 -0.05
C VAL A 53 -2.41 6.03 -0.77
N TYR A 54 -3.24 5.32 -1.51
CA TYR A 54 -2.84 4.26 -2.41
C TYR A 54 -2.90 4.71 -3.86
N TYR A 55 -1.82 4.50 -4.61
CA TYR A 55 -1.83 4.60 -6.06
C TYR A 55 -1.49 3.25 -6.68
N VAL A 56 -2.46 2.66 -7.39
CA VAL A 56 -2.29 1.36 -8.04
C VAL A 56 -1.49 1.52 -9.32
N ILE A 57 -0.27 0.98 -9.33
CA ILE A 57 0.60 0.95 -10.51
C ILE A 57 0.12 -0.12 -11.49
N SER A 58 -0.16 -1.31 -10.99
CA SER A 58 -0.59 -2.47 -11.77
C SER A 58 -1.42 -3.44 -10.93
N GLY A 59 -2.11 -4.36 -11.62
CA GLY A 59 -2.95 -5.40 -11.02
C GLY A 59 -4.44 -5.05 -11.00
N ARG A 60 -5.23 -5.97 -10.45
CA ARG A 60 -6.69 -5.88 -10.31
C ARG A 60 -7.13 -6.48 -8.98
N GLY A 61 -8.12 -5.83 -8.38
CA GLY A 61 -8.79 -6.31 -7.17
C GLY A 61 -9.80 -5.29 -6.69
N ALA A 62 -10.10 -5.30 -5.40
CA ALA A 62 -10.96 -4.31 -4.77
C ALA A 62 -10.38 -3.86 -3.43
N ILE A 63 -10.81 -2.69 -2.98
CA ILE A 63 -10.58 -2.22 -1.61
C ILE A 63 -11.92 -1.83 -1.00
N ARG A 64 -12.10 -2.21 0.25
CA ARG A 64 -13.16 -1.67 1.09
C ARG A 64 -12.58 -0.60 2.00
N VAL A 65 -13.19 0.57 2.03
CA VAL A 65 -12.86 1.67 2.95
C VAL A 65 -14.13 2.03 3.71
N ALA A 66 -14.11 1.85 5.03
CA ALA A 66 -15.32 1.86 5.87
C ALA A 66 -16.43 0.96 5.30
N HIS A 67 -17.46 1.56 4.69
CA HIS A 67 -18.62 0.86 4.12
C HIS A 67 -18.68 0.93 2.60
N GLU A 68 -17.66 1.50 1.96
CA GLU A 68 -17.60 1.72 0.52
C GLU A 68 -16.65 0.73 -0.15
N ASP A 69 -17.06 0.21 -1.29
CA ASP A 69 -16.28 -0.67 -2.15
C ASP A 69 -15.78 0.07 -3.38
N GLN A 70 -14.50 -0.08 -3.70
CA GLN A 70 -13.91 0.45 -4.90
C GLN A 70 -13.13 -0.63 -5.66
N GLN A 71 -13.47 -0.81 -6.94
CA GLN A 71 -12.70 -1.65 -7.85
C GLN A 71 -11.36 -0.99 -8.19
N LEU A 72 -10.31 -1.79 -8.19
CA LEU A 72 -8.94 -1.36 -8.40
C LEU A 72 -8.42 -1.82 -9.75
N LYS A 73 -7.71 -0.90 -10.41
CA LYS A 73 -6.90 -1.13 -11.61
C LYS A 73 -5.77 -0.11 -11.66
N ALA A 74 -4.80 -0.33 -12.55
CA ALA A 74 -3.76 0.66 -12.83
C ALA A 74 -4.34 2.09 -13.00
N GLY A 75 -3.74 3.05 -12.29
CA GLY A 75 -4.17 4.45 -12.25
C GLY A 75 -5.24 4.77 -11.21
N THR A 76 -5.74 3.79 -10.45
CA THR A 76 -6.69 4.05 -9.35
C THR A 76 -5.97 4.69 -8.17
N LEU A 77 -6.55 5.76 -7.63
CA LEU A 77 -6.08 6.45 -6.44
C LEU A 77 -7.14 6.34 -5.33
N VAL A 78 -6.74 5.92 -4.13
CA VAL A 78 -7.65 5.77 -2.98
C VAL A 78 -7.06 6.51 -1.79
N PHE A 79 -7.91 7.27 -1.10
CA PHE A 79 -7.56 7.92 0.16
C PHE A 79 -8.24 7.18 1.30
N VAL A 80 -7.49 6.95 2.37
CA VAL A 80 -7.98 6.40 3.63
C VAL A 80 -7.58 7.34 4.75
N GLY A 81 -8.59 7.86 5.46
CA GLY A 81 -8.35 8.72 6.61
C GLY A 81 -7.83 7.93 7.81
N ALA A 82 -7.10 8.62 8.69
CA ALA A 82 -6.62 8.05 9.94
C ALA A 82 -7.73 7.36 10.75
N GLY A 83 -7.45 6.14 11.19
CA GLY A 83 -8.34 5.30 12.01
C GLY A 83 -9.49 4.66 11.23
N VAL A 84 -9.61 4.88 9.92
CA VAL A 84 -10.64 4.27 9.09
C VAL A 84 -10.27 2.81 8.79
N GLU A 85 -11.20 1.90 9.06
CA GLU A 85 -11.04 0.49 8.69
C GLU A 85 -11.03 0.35 7.17
N HIS A 86 -10.07 -0.41 6.66
CA HIS A 86 -9.94 -0.70 5.24
C HIS A 86 -9.19 -2.02 5.02
N ARG A 87 -9.41 -2.61 3.84
CA ARG A 87 -8.74 -3.85 3.42
C ARG A 87 -8.80 -4.03 1.92
N PHE A 88 -7.71 -4.46 1.31
CA PHE A 88 -7.73 -5.05 -0.03
C PHE A 88 -8.42 -6.43 0.01
N HIS A 89 -9.18 -6.75 -1.04
CA HIS A 89 -9.83 -8.04 -1.21
C HIS A 89 -10.09 -8.34 -2.68
N ASP A 90 -10.54 -9.57 -2.95
CA ASP A 90 -10.81 -10.07 -4.31
C ASP A 90 -9.66 -9.76 -5.27
N ILE A 91 -8.43 -9.99 -4.82
CA ILE A 91 -7.21 -9.68 -5.57
C ILE A 91 -7.05 -10.70 -6.68
N GLU A 92 -7.37 -10.30 -7.91
CA GLU A 92 -7.38 -11.17 -9.11
C GLU A 92 -6.03 -11.23 -9.81
N GLU A 93 -5.27 -10.14 -9.75
CA GLU A 93 -3.90 -10.04 -10.27
C GLU A 93 -3.02 -9.38 -9.22
N ASP A 94 -1.72 -9.71 -9.22
CA ASP A 94 -0.75 -9.10 -8.32
C ASP A 94 -0.85 -7.58 -8.33
N LEU A 95 -1.28 -7.02 -7.18
CA LEU A 95 -1.36 -5.59 -6.99
C LEU A 95 0.02 -5.05 -6.66
N ARG A 96 0.43 -4.01 -7.38
CA ARG A 96 1.62 -3.23 -7.08
C ARG A 96 1.20 -1.79 -6.83
N VAL A 97 1.45 -1.30 -5.62
CA VAL A 97 0.80 -0.09 -5.10
C VAL A 97 1.82 0.81 -4.44
N LEU A 98 1.84 2.10 -4.80
CA LEU A 98 2.52 3.11 -4.00
C LEU A 98 1.65 3.48 -2.81
N VAL A 99 2.27 3.55 -1.65
CA VAL A 99 1.63 3.89 -0.38
C VAL A 99 2.24 5.19 0.13
N PHE A 100 1.42 6.20 0.39
CA PHE A 100 1.86 7.46 0.97
C PHE A 100 1.25 7.59 2.35
N TRP A 101 2.08 7.97 3.33
CA TRP A 101 1.67 8.07 4.72
C TRP A 101 1.88 9.48 5.24
N ALA A 102 0.89 10.00 5.98
CA ALA A 102 1.01 11.27 6.69
C ALA A 102 0.36 11.18 8.09
N PRO A 103 1.11 11.33 9.21
CA PRO A 103 2.56 11.49 9.29
C PRO A 103 3.33 10.27 8.74
N PRO A 104 4.67 10.35 8.59
CA PRO A 104 5.44 9.25 8.05
C PRO A 104 5.21 7.96 8.84
N HIS A 105 4.96 6.87 8.12
CA HIS A 105 4.83 5.54 8.71
C HIS A 105 6.14 5.16 9.37
N ARG A 106 6.11 4.91 10.67
CA ARG A 106 7.29 4.49 11.41
C ARG A 106 7.43 2.98 11.34
N HIS A 107 7.81 2.47 10.17
CA HIS A 107 8.44 1.16 10.14
C HIS A 107 9.82 1.34 10.77
N ARG A 108 9.90 1.03 12.06
CA ARG A 108 11.15 1.04 12.81
C ARG A 108 12.09 0.05 12.11
N ALA A 109 13.00 0.56 11.28
CA ALA A 109 14.25 -0.16 11.02
C ALA A 109 14.90 -0.41 12.40
N PRO A 110 15.43 -1.62 12.65
CA PRO A 110 15.97 -2.00 13.96
C PRO A 110 16.99 -1.01 14.52
#